data_AF-A0A8T3QHX7-F1
#
_entry.id   AF-A0A8T3QHX7-F1
#
_cell.length_a   1.000
_cell.length_b   1.000
_cell.length_c   1.000
_cell.angle_alpha   90.00
_cell.angle_beta   90.00
_cell.angle_gamma   90.00
#
_symmetry.space_group_name_H-M   'P 1'
#
loop_
_entity.id
_entity.type
_entity.pdbx_description
1 polymer ?
#
loop_
_entity_poly.entity_id
_entity_poly.type
_entity_poly.pdbx_seq_one_letter_code
_entity_poly.pdbx_strand_id
1 'polypeptide(L)'
;MPFTVHRLGIAGLIVAIVGLLVPAAAMAADLEPGPVAISQAERAALTAINVKRSDAGLVTLQHDSRIAAIARSRAESMAATDTFSHVQPDGMSVFDLIGDSGIRWYGAGEIIAWNTAQELPSSTSFALDGWMQSAPHKAIVLSTGYNYAAFGLAISPRTGRRYWAGVFLKGPDRTPARSRFGTISRSVLDATFARVTVRWSGWDVRLQVLTSGLRDFQVQKRRDGGAWLNLGVTTNTLMTRKWSRGHRYEVRIRARDRSGNWGAWEMATIRP
;
A
#
# COMPACT_ATOMS: atom_id res chain seq x y z
N MET A 1 -81.89 16.48 22.77
CA MET A 1 -82.15 17.83 22.20
C MET A 1 -80.96 18.21 21.33
N PRO A 2 -81.16 18.53 20.05
CA PRO A 2 -80.09 18.80 19.10
C PRO A 2 -79.72 20.29 19.11
N PHE A 3 -78.47 20.62 18.82
CA PHE A 3 -78.12 21.95 18.31
C PHE A 3 -77.15 21.81 17.13
N THR A 4 -77.73 22.12 15.97
CA THR A 4 -77.11 22.49 14.70
C THR A 4 -76.27 23.76 14.86
N VAL A 5 -75.10 23.88 14.21
CA VAL A 5 -74.78 25.04 13.33
C VAL A 5 -73.66 24.67 12.33
N HIS A 6 -73.90 25.05 11.08
CA HIS A 6 -73.02 24.98 9.92
C HIS A 6 -71.72 25.80 10.07
N ARG A 7 -70.62 25.29 9.47
CA ARG A 7 -69.47 26.11 9.06
C ARG A 7 -69.03 25.77 7.64
N LEU A 8 -68.65 26.84 6.95
CA LEU A 8 -68.39 26.98 5.53
C LEU A 8 -67.21 26.13 5.03
N GLY A 9 -67.33 25.72 3.77
CA GLY A 9 -66.32 24.95 3.05
C GLY A 9 -65.03 25.72 2.80
N ILE A 10 -63.92 25.03 2.99
CA ILE A 10 -62.61 25.35 2.42
C ILE A 10 -62.27 24.18 1.51
N ALA A 11 -62.20 24.45 0.21
CA ALA A 11 -61.71 23.51 -0.79
C ALA A 11 -60.20 23.34 -0.58
N GLY A 12 -59.82 22.30 0.17
CA GLY A 12 -58.44 21.82 0.29
C GLY A 12 -58.15 20.79 -0.79
N LEU A 13 -57.26 21.13 -1.71
CA LEU A 13 -56.67 20.24 -2.72
C LEU A 13 -55.91 19.10 -2.00
N ILE A 14 -56.50 17.90 -1.94
CA ILE A 14 -55.78 16.70 -1.51
C ILE A 14 -54.92 16.22 -2.67
N VAL A 15 -53.62 16.52 -2.62
CA VAL A 15 -52.62 15.81 -3.42
C VAL A 15 -52.43 14.44 -2.75
N ALA A 16 -53.00 13.40 -3.36
CA ALA A 16 -52.73 12.03 -2.97
C ALA A 16 -51.29 11.67 -3.38
N ILE A 17 -50.34 11.81 -2.46
CA ILE A 17 -49.03 11.18 -2.58
C ILE A 17 -49.27 9.69 -2.35
N VAL A 18 -49.41 8.94 -3.44
CA VAL A 18 -49.26 7.48 -3.42
C VAL A 18 -47.79 7.21 -3.13
N GLY A 19 -47.45 7.08 -1.84
CA GLY A 19 -46.14 6.61 -1.42
C GLY A 19 -45.98 5.19 -1.91
N LEU A 20 -45.18 5.00 -2.96
CA LEU A 20 -44.71 3.68 -3.36
C LEU A 20 -43.84 3.18 -2.21
N LEU A 21 -44.43 2.37 -1.33
CA LEU A 21 -43.72 1.68 -0.27
C LEU A 21 -42.80 0.66 -0.96
N VAL A 22 -41.58 1.07 -1.29
CA VAL A 22 -40.54 0.11 -1.66
C VAL A 22 -40.32 -0.74 -0.42
N PRO A 23 -40.58 -2.06 -0.45
CA PRO A 23 -40.33 -2.89 0.71
C PRO A 23 -38.82 -2.82 1.03
N ALA A 24 -38.49 -2.38 2.25
CA ALA A 24 -37.13 -2.33 2.78
C ALA A 24 -36.40 -3.69 2.74
N ALA A 25 -37.14 -4.78 2.48
CA ALA A 25 -36.62 -6.13 2.27
C ALA A 25 -35.75 -6.30 1.01
N ALA A 26 -35.75 -5.35 0.06
CA ALA A 26 -34.87 -5.40 -1.11
C ALA A 26 -33.47 -4.77 -0.89
N MET A 27 -33.18 -4.24 0.31
CA MET A 27 -31.91 -3.55 0.62
C MET A 27 -30.85 -4.43 1.31
N ALA A 28 -31.13 -5.71 1.54
CA ALA A 28 -30.18 -6.68 2.08
C ALA A 28 -30.03 -7.88 1.14
N ALA A 29 -29.52 -7.62 -0.06
CA ALA A 29 -28.75 -8.67 -0.72
C ALA A 29 -27.43 -8.75 0.04
N ASP A 30 -27.11 -9.93 0.59
CA ASP A 30 -25.78 -10.29 1.11
C ASP A 30 -24.76 -10.18 -0.04
N LEU A 31 -24.35 -8.96 -0.37
CA LEU A 31 -23.37 -8.71 -1.41
C LEU A 31 -22.01 -9.12 -0.85
N GLU A 32 -21.53 -10.26 -1.32
CA GLU A 32 -20.15 -10.69 -1.14
C GLU A 32 -19.19 -9.49 -1.34
N PRO A 33 -18.17 -9.32 -0.49
CA PRO A 33 -17.33 -8.14 -0.52
C PRO A 33 -16.67 -7.95 -1.90
N GLY A 34 -16.82 -6.76 -2.46
CA GLY A 34 -16.20 -6.44 -3.75
C GLY A 34 -14.66 -6.48 -3.69
N PRO A 35 -13.97 -6.56 -4.85
CA PRO A 35 -12.51 -6.69 -4.93
C PRO A 35 -11.71 -5.62 -4.18
N VAL A 36 -12.25 -4.40 -4.09
CA VAL A 36 -11.65 -3.29 -3.33
C VAL A 36 -11.64 -3.60 -1.84
N ALA A 37 -12.74 -4.10 -1.30
CA ALA A 37 -12.84 -4.45 0.13
C ALA A 37 -11.91 -5.61 0.48
N ILE A 38 -11.80 -6.63 -0.38
CA ILE A 38 -10.84 -7.73 -0.23
C ILE A 38 -9.41 -7.21 -0.20
N SER A 39 -9.04 -6.34 -1.15
CA SER A 39 -7.69 -5.77 -1.22
C SER A 39 -7.35 -4.91 0.00
N GLN A 40 -8.34 -4.21 0.57
CA GLN A 40 -8.18 -3.46 1.82
C GLN A 40 -7.95 -4.41 3.01
N ALA A 41 -8.67 -5.53 3.09
CA ALA A 41 -8.50 -6.52 4.14
C ALA A 41 -7.11 -7.17 4.11
N GLU A 42 -6.58 -7.48 2.92
CA GLU A 42 -5.20 -8.00 2.75
C GLU A 42 -4.13 -7.01 3.22
N ARG A 43 -4.31 -5.72 2.90
CA ARG A 43 -3.43 -4.66 3.38
C ARG A 43 -3.55 -4.45 4.89
N ALA A 44 -4.75 -4.63 5.45
CA ALA A 44 -4.98 -4.58 6.88
C ALA A 44 -4.28 -5.75 7.60
N ALA A 45 -4.30 -6.96 7.03
CA ALA A 45 -3.58 -8.11 7.57
C ALA A 45 -2.06 -7.86 7.66
N LEU A 46 -1.44 -7.34 6.60
CA LEU A 46 -0.02 -6.95 6.64
C LEU A 46 0.25 -5.88 7.70
N THR A 47 -0.62 -4.88 7.80
CA THR A 47 -0.49 -3.80 8.79
C THR A 47 -0.53 -4.36 10.21
N ALA A 48 -1.48 -5.24 10.50
CA ALA A 48 -1.62 -5.86 11.82
C ALA A 48 -0.45 -6.79 12.18
N ILE A 49 0.04 -7.60 11.23
CA ILE A 49 1.26 -8.40 11.42
C ILE A 49 2.47 -7.50 11.71
N ASN A 50 2.59 -6.38 10.99
CA ASN A 50 3.65 -5.42 11.23
C ASN A 50 3.56 -4.74 12.60
N VAL A 51 2.36 -4.56 13.17
CA VAL A 51 2.19 -4.15 14.56
C VAL A 51 2.78 -5.22 15.49
N LYS A 52 2.40 -6.49 15.35
CA LYS A 52 2.95 -7.59 16.16
C LYS A 52 4.47 -7.71 16.06
N ARG A 53 5.02 -7.48 14.87
CA ARG A 53 6.48 -7.45 14.65
C ARG A 53 7.14 -6.27 15.36
N SER A 54 6.55 -5.09 15.26
CA SER A 54 7.08 -3.88 15.90
C SER A 54 7.04 -4.01 17.43
N ASP A 55 5.98 -4.59 17.99
CA ASP A 55 5.86 -4.90 19.42
C ASP A 55 6.97 -5.86 19.90
N ALA A 56 7.46 -6.73 19.00
CA ALA A 56 8.58 -7.63 19.25
C ALA A 56 9.97 -7.00 18.93
N GLY A 57 10.03 -5.69 18.65
CA GLY A 57 11.28 -4.98 18.32
C GLY A 57 11.83 -5.27 16.92
N LEU A 58 11.02 -5.87 16.04
CA LEU A 58 11.41 -6.22 14.68
C LEU A 58 11.07 -5.10 13.69
N VAL A 59 11.80 -5.07 12.58
CA VAL A 59 11.49 -4.18 11.46
C VAL A 59 10.26 -4.73 10.72
N THR A 60 9.40 -3.82 10.29
CA THR A 60 8.21 -4.13 9.51
C THR A 60 8.59 -4.72 8.14
N LEU A 61 7.80 -5.68 7.68
CA LEU A 61 7.93 -6.26 6.35
C LEU A 61 7.28 -5.34 5.33
N GLN A 62 7.93 -5.18 4.18
CA GLN A 62 7.41 -4.38 3.09
C GLN A 62 6.43 -5.19 2.24
N HIS A 63 5.44 -4.49 1.69
CA HIS A 63 4.53 -5.07 0.72
C HIS A 63 5.23 -5.22 -0.64
N ASP A 64 5.10 -6.39 -1.26
CA ASP A 64 5.55 -6.64 -2.63
C ASP A 64 4.38 -7.21 -3.44
N SER A 65 3.94 -6.47 -4.46
CA SER A 65 2.74 -6.79 -5.24
C SER A 65 2.84 -8.13 -5.98
N ARG A 66 4.05 -8.59 -6.29
CA ARG A 66 4.24 -9.87 -6.98
C ARG A 66 3.93 -11.05 -6.08
N ILE A 67 4.39 -11.02 -4.82
CA ILE A 67 4.00 -12.05 -3.84
C ILE A 67 2.57 -11.87 -3.34
N ALA A 68 1.99 -10.66 -3.44
CA ALA A 68 0.56 -10.45 -3.16
C ALA A 68 -0.32 -11.20 -4.16
N ALA A 69 0.04 -11.17 -5.46
CA ALA A 69 -0.66 -11.95 -6.47
C ALA A 69 -0.57 -13.46 -6.20
N ILE A 70 0.60 -13.95 -5.78
CA ILE A 70 0.79 -15.36 -5.38
C ILE A 70 -0.06 -15.69 -4.16
N ALA A 71 -0.05 -14.85 -3.13
CA ALA A 71 -0.86 -15.05 -1.93
C ALA A 71 -2.36 -15.11 -2.27
N ARG A 72 -2.85 -14.20 -3.14
CA ARG A 72 -4.23 -14.20 -3.61
C ARG A 72 -4.57 -15.50 -4.35
N SER A 73 -3.72 -15.91 -5.29
CA SER A 73 -3.91 -17.16 -6.04
C SER A 73 -3.96 -18.37 -5.11
N ARG A 74 -3.13 -18.42 -4.06
CA ARG A 74 -3.16 -19.47 -3.04
C ARG A 74 -4.48 -19.50 -2.27
N ALA A 75 -4.98 -18.33 -1.86
CA ALA A 75 -6.29 -18.23 -1.20
C ALA A 75 -7.43 -18.67 -2.14
N GLU A 76 -7.41 -18.23 -3.39
CA GLU A 76 -8.39 -18.59 -4.43
C GLU A 76 -8.40 -20.10 -4.71
N SER A 77 -7.23 -20.73 -4.77
CA SER A 77 -7.08 -22.18 -4.95
C SER A 77 -7.73 -22.98 -3.81
N MET A 78 -7.49 -22.56 -2.55
CA MET A 78 -8.13 -23.16 -1.38
C MET A 78 -9.65 -22.91 -1.37
N ALA A 79 -10.10 -21.71 -1.73
CA ALA A 79 -11.52 -21.36 -1.77
C ALA A 79 -12.27 -22.10 -2.88
N ALA A 80 -11.66 -22.29 -4.05
CA ALA A 80 -12.25 -23.00 -5.18
C ALA A 80 -12.44 -24.49 -4.87
N THR A 81 -11.53 -25.10 -4.12
CA THR A 81 -11.54 -26.54 -3.80
C THR A 81 -11.99 -26.87 -2.37
N ASP A 82 -12.31 -25.85 -1.56
CA ASP A 82 -12.61 -25.96 -0.12
C ASP A 82 -11.58 -26.82 0.65
N THR A 83 -10.35 -26.86 0.14
CA THR A 83 -9.26 -27.69 0.66
C THR A 83 -8.25 -26.81 1.37
N PHE A 84 -8.00 -27.11 2.65
CA PHE A 84 -7.03 -26.38 3.47
C PHE A 84 -5.68 -27.10 3.43
N SER A 85 -4.79 -26.67 2.53
CA SER A 85 -3.51 -27.33 2.26
C SER A 85 -2.44 -26.34 1.79
N HIS A 86 -1.19 -26.61 2.15
CA HIS A 86 0.00 -25.90 1.65
C HIS A 86 0.39 -26.28 0.21
N VAL A 87 -0.27 -27.28 -0.35
CA VAL A 87 -0.07 -27.77 -1.71
C VAL A 87 -1.38 -27.61 -2.48
N GLN A 88 -1.29 -27.04 -3.68
CA GLN A 88 -2.41 -26.87 -4.60
C GLN A 88 -2.87 -28.22 -5.19
N PRO A 89 -4.08 -28.29 -5.77
CA PRO A 89 -4.58 -29.50 -6.42
C PRO A 89 -3.70 -30.00 -7.58
N ASP A 90 -2.98 -29.09 -8.25
CA ASP A 90 -2.01 -29.40 -9.30
C ASP A 90 -0.64 -29.89 -8.75
N GLY A 91 -0.49 -29.98 -7.43
CA GLY A 91 0.73 -30.40 -6.75
C GLY A 91 1.71 -29.26 -6.45
N MET A 92 1.43 -28.03 -6.88
CA MET A 92 2.35 -26.90 -6.66
C MET A 92 2.24 -26.34 -5.24
N SER A 93 3.38 -26.09 -4.60
CA SER A 93 3.48 -25.33 -3.36
C SER A 93 3.65 -23.83 -3.63
N VAL A 94 3.60 -23.00 -2.58
CA VAL A 94 3.95 -21.57 -2.73
C VAL A 94 5.37 -21.37 -3.25
N PHE A 95 6.29 -22.30 -2.97
CA PHE A 95 7.70 -22.19 -3.35
C PHE A 95 7.86 -22.37 -4.85
N ASP A 96 7.08 -23.28 -5.44
CA ASP A 96 7.01 -23.50 -6.88
C ASP A 96 6.43 -22.27 -7.57
N LEU A 97 5.33 -21.71 -7.02
CA LEU A 97 4.73 -20.47 -7.55
C LEU A 97 5.70 -19.27 -7.51
N ILE A 98 6.49 -19.12 -6.44
CA ILE A 98 7.52 -18.08 -6.37
C ILE A 98 8.63 -18.37 -7.40
N GLY A 99 9.06 -19.62 -7.55
CA GLY A 99 10.04 -20.03 -8.56
C GLY A 99 9.61 -19.67 -9.98
N ASP A 100 8.38 -20.05 -10.35
CA ASP A 100 7.82 -19.86 -11.70
C ASP A 100 7.53 -18.39 -12.02
N SER A 101 7.31 -17.56 -10.99
CA SER A 101 7.08 -16.13 -11.16
C SER A 101 8.35 -15.34 -11.57
N GLY A 102 9.53 -15.96 -11.54
CA GLY A 102 10.81 -15.30 -11.83
C GLY A 102 11.25 -14.28 -10.77
N ILE A 103 10.57 -14.21 -9.63
CA ILE A 103 10.96 -13.35 -8.50
C ILE A 103 12.27 -13.89 -7.95
N ARG A 104 13.36 -13.11 -7.95
CA ARG A 104 14.60 -13.51 -7.24
C ARG A 104 14.39 -13.60 -5.73
N TRP A 105 14.75 -14.71 -5.09
CA TRP A 105 14.53 -14.91 -3.65
C TRP A 105 15.61 -15.80 -3.02
N TYR A 106 15.68 -15.79 -1.69
CA TYR A 106 16.70 -16.49 -0.88
C TYR A 106 16.10 -17.28 0.29
N GLY A 107 14.79 -17.22 0.44
CA GLY A 107 14.03 -17.86 1.52
C GLY A 107 12.59 -17.39 1.46
N ALA A 108 11.65 -18.26 1.79
CA ALA A 108 10.23 -17.96 1.78
C ALA A 108 9.51 -18.76 2.87
N GLY A 109 8.28 -18.33 3.19
CA GLY A 109 7.40 -19.07 4.09
C GLY A 109 5.93 -18.81 3.73
N GLU A 110 5.06 -19.76 4.07
CA GLU A 110 3.62 -19.64 3.94
C GLU A 110 2.95 -19.80 5.30
N ILE A 111 1.94 -19.00 5.56
CA ILE A 111 0.94 -19.27 6.60
C ILE A 111 -0.43 -19.27 5.94
N ILE A 112 -1.30 -20.17 6.35
CA ILE A 112 -2.68 -20.24 5.85
C ILE A 112 -3.66 -20.23 7.01
N ALA A 113 -4.84 -19.70 6.79
CA ALA A 113 -5.95 -19.76 7.74
C ALA A 113 -7.27 -19.85 6.99
N TRP A 114 -8.31 -20.32 7.67
CA TRP A 114 -9.68 -20.17 7.19
C TRP A 114 -10.60 -19.82 8.36
N ASN A 115 -11.72 -19.17 8.07
CA ASN A 115 -12.79 -18.92 9.03
C ASN A 115 -14.13 -18.69 8.33
N THR A 116 -15.19 -18.57 9.12
CA THR A 116 -16.58 -18.33 8.66
C THR A 116 -17.11 -16.98 9.15
N ALA A 117 -16.23 -16.04 9.52
CA ALA A 117 -16.67 -14.73 9.98
C ALA A 117 -17.33 -13.95 8.83
N GLN A 118 -18.49 -13.36 9.08
CA GLN A 118 -19.29 -12.66 8.06
C GLN A 118 -18.70 -11.30 7.66
N GLU A 119 -18.01 -10.60 8.56
CA GLU A 119 -17.39 -9.31 8.27
C GLU A 119 -15.89 -9.43 8.02
N LEU A 120 -15.36 -8.68 7.04
CA LEU A 120 -13.94 -8.74 6.68
C LEU A 120 -12.99 -8.34 7.83
N PRO A 121 -13.28 -7.31 8.63
CA PRO A 121 -12.46 -6.99 9.81
C PRO A 121 -12.38 -8.17 10.79
N SER A 122 -13.53 -8.78 11.09
CA SER A 122 -13.60 -9.96 11.96
C SER A 122 -12.82 -11.14 11.38
N SER A 123 -12.99 -11.43 10.09
CA SER A 123 -12.24 -12.49 9.40
C SER A 123 -10.73 -12.27 9.45
N THR A 124 -10.29 -11.02 9.30
CA THR A 124 -8.88 -10.63 9.39
C THR A 124 -8.34 -10.89 10.80
N SER A 125 -9.07 -10.45 11.84
CA SER A 125 -8.70 -10.68 13.25
C SER A 125 -8.61 -12.17 13.58
N PHE A 126 -9.57 -13.00 13.14
CA PHE A 126 -9.53 -14.44 13.33
C PHE A 126 -8.29 -15.09 12.72
N ALA A 127 -7.93 -14.71 11.49
CA ALA A 127 -6.73 -15.22 10.84
C ALA A 127 -5.46 -14.82 11.60
N LEU A 128 -5.36 -13.55 12.00
CA LEU A 128 -4.24 -13.02 12.77
C LEU A 128 -4.06 -13.74 14.11
N ASP A 129 -5.13 -13.92 14.87
CA ASP A 129 -5.08 -14.60 16.16
C ASP A 129 -4.71 -16.08 16.00
N GLY A 130 -5.29 -16.76 15.01
CA GLY A 130 -4.94 -18.15 14.68
C GLY A 130 -3.46 -18.32 14.31
N TRP A 131 -2.90 -17.40 13.51
CA TRP A 131 -1.47 -17.41 13.20
C TRP A 131 -0.60 -17.14 14.42
N MET A 132 -0.98 -16.21 15.30
CA MET A 132 -0.19 -15.86 16.48
C MET A 132 -0.28 -16.89 17.61
N GLN A 133 -1.34 -17.70 17.67
CA GLN A 133 -1.51 -18.79 18.63
C GLN A 133 -0.84 -20.09 18.16
N SER A 134 -0.63 -20.25 16.85
CA SER A 134 0.12 -21.38 16.28
C SER A 134 1.63 -21.13 16.36
N ALA A 135 2.37 -21.96 17.10
CA ALA A 135 3.82 -21.81 17.23
C ALA A 135 4.57 -21.80 15.88
N PRO A 136 4.28 -22.71 14.92
CA PRO A 136 4.89 -22.65 13.59
C PRO A 136 4.58 -21.36 12.81
N HIS A 137 3.32 -20.91 12.81
CA HIS A 137 2.94 -19.69 12.10
C HIS A 137 3.54 -18.43 12.77
N LYS A 138 3.51 -18.35 14.10
CA LYS A 138 4.14 -17.27 14.86
C LYS A 138 5.63 -17.18 14.59
N ALA A 139 6.33 -18.31 14.45
CA ALA A 139 7.74 -18.34 14.11
C ALA A 139 8.02 -17.71 12.72
N ILE A 140 7.14 -17.93 11.74
CA ILE A 140 7.22 -17.29 10.43
C ILE A 140 6.95 -15.78 10.54
N VAL A 141 5.86 -15.41 11.23
CA VAL A 141 5.45 -14.01 11.44
C VAL A 141 6.55 -13.18 12.11
N LEU A 142 7.21 -13.74 13.13
CA LEU A 142 8.27 -13.08 13.90
C LEU A 142 9.69 -13.42 13.42
N SER A 143 9.81 -14.07 12.26
CA SER A 143 11.11 -14.39 11.70
C SER A 143 11.91 -13.12 11.41
N THR A 144 13.19 -13.15 11.76
CA THR A 144 14.19 -12.15 11.38
C THR A 144 14.73 -12.37 9.97
N GLY A 145 14.30 -13.43 9.28
CA GLY A 145 14.83 -13.84 7.98
C GLY A 145 14.15 -13.24 6.76
N TYR A 146 13.00 -12.57 6.91
CA TYR A 146 12.21 -12.04 5.79
C TYR A 146 12.25 -10.51 5.75
N ASN A 147 12.10 -9.94 4.55
CA ASN A 147 11.98 -8.49 4.34
C ASN A 147 10.69 -8.08 3.62
N TYR A 148 9.95 -9.03 3.04
CA TYR A 148 8.63 -8.80 2.46
C TYR A 148 7.59 -9.76 2.99
N ALA A 149 6.34 -9.29 3.03
CA ALA A 149 5.17 -10.14 3.17
C ALA A 149 3.98 -9.56 2.42
N ALA A 150 3.09 -10.44 1.98
CA ALA A 150 1.78 -10.07 1.45
C ALA A 150 0.75 -11.14 1.79
N PHE A 151 -0.52 -10.75 1.74
CA PHE A 151 -1.64 -11.59 2.12
C PHE A 151 -2.64 -11.66 0.99
N GLY A 152 -3.26 -12.83 0.85
CA GLY A 152 -4.33 -13.15 -0.07
C GLY A 152 -5.58 -13.55 0.69
N LEU A 153 -6.74 -13.10 0.23
CA LEU A 153 -8.04 -13.51 0.71
C LEU A 153 -8.94 -13.93 -0.45
N ALA A 154 -9.61 -15.08 -0.30
CA ALA A 154 -10.69 -15.51 -1.17
C ALA A 154 -11.82 -16.13 -0.36
N ILE A 155 -13.02 -16.07 -0.92
CA ILE A 155 -14.25 -16.58 -0.28
C ILE A 155 -14.75 -17.74 -1.13
N SER A 156 -14.98 -18.89 -0.50
CA SER A 156 -15.50 -20.07 -1.18
C SER A 156 -16.92 -19.78 -1.67
N PRO A 157 -17.20 -19.89 -2.98
CA PRO A 157 -18.54 -19.71 -3.51
C PRO A 157 -19.50 -20.83 -3.07
N ARG A 158 -18.97 -21.96 -2.55
CA ARG A 158 -19.78 -23.11 -2.12
C ARG A 158 -20.16 -23.03 -0.65
N THR A 159 -19.25 -22.56 0.20
CA THR A 159 -19.42 -22.63 1.66
C THR A 159 -19.41 -21.27 2.35
N GLY A 160 -19.08 -20.19 1.64
CA GLY A 160 -18.85 -18.86 2.24
C GLY A 160 -17.61 -18.81 3.14
N ARG A 161 -16.83 -19.90 3.25
CA ARG A 161 -15.58 -19.93 4.02
C ARG A 161 -14.58 -18.97 3.43
N ARG A 162 -13.92 -18.22 4.30
CA ARG A 162 -12.89 -17.25 3.95
C ARG A 162 -11.54 -17.90 4.14
N TYR A 163 -10.78 -18.02 3.06
CA TYR A 163 -9.44 -18.57 3.04
C TYR A 163 -8.42 -17.45 2.94
N TRP A 164 -7.42 -17.52 3.81
CA TRP A 164 -6.32 -16.59 3.89
C TRP A 164 -5.01 -17.31 3.59
N ALA A 165 -4.14 -16.69 2.81
CA ALA A 165 -2.75 -17.09 2.64
C ALA A 165 -1.84 -15.90 2.88
N GLY A 166 -0.79 -16.08 3.67
CA GLY A 166 0.27 -15.10 3.89
C GLY A 166 1.58 -15.64 3.33
N VAL A 167 2.20 -14.89 2.44
CA VAL A 167 3.48 -15.25 1.81
C VAL A 167 4.56 -14.32 2.33
N PHE A 168 5.63 -14.89 2.87
CA PHE A 168 6.80 -14.19 3.41
C PHE A 168 7.99 -14.45 2.50
N LEU A 169 8.79 -13.42 2.23
CA LEU A 169 9.90 -13.51 1.30
C LEU A 169 11.16 -12.85 1.86
N LYS A 170 12.29 -13.54 1.71
CA LYS A 170 13.64 -13.00 1.76
C LYS A 170 14.09 -12.75 0.33
N GLY A 171 14.18 -11.49 -0.07
CA GLY A 171 14.59 -11.12 -1.42
C GLY A 171 15.57 -9.93 -1.43
N PRO A 172 16.14 -9.58 -2.60
CA PRO A 172 16.91 -8.35 -2.73
C PRO A 172 16.07 -7.13 -2.31
N ASP A 173 16.75 -6.03 -1.97
CA ASP A 173 16.08 -4.75 -1.76
C ASP A 173 15.45 -4.27 -3.07
N ARG A 174 14.18 -3.90 -3.00
CA ARG A 174 13.35 -3.43 -4.11
C ARG A 174 12.57 -2.18 -3.72
N THR A 175 12.84 -1.68 -2.52
CA THR A 175 12.20 -0.47 -2.06
C THR A 175 12.84 0.72 -2.76
N PRO A 176 12.05 1.71 -3.16
CA PRO A 176 12.62 2.93 -3.72
C PRO A 176 13.31 3.73 -2.63
N ALA A 177 14.56 4.14 -2.87
CA ALA A 177 15.23 5.13 -2.06
C ALA A 177 14.41 6.43 -1.99
N ARG A 178 14.54 7.18 -0.92
CA ARG A 178 13.81 8.44 -0.71
C ARG A 178 14.74 9.63 -0.69
N SER A 179 14.24 10.76 -1.14
CA SER A 179 14.91 12.05 -1.06
C SER A 179 13.96 13.11 -0.54
N ARG A 180 14.51 14.23 -0.04
CA ARG A 180 13.76 15.45 0.25
C ARG A 180 14.66 16.66 0.12
N PHE A 181 14.09 17.79 -0.24
CA PHE A 181 14.81 19.07 -0.15
C PHE A 181 14.99 19.50 1.31
N GLY A 182 16.13 20.14 1.57
CA GLY A 182 16.39 20.88 2.79
C GLY A 182 16.35 22.39 2.52
N THR A 183 17.19 23.13 3.23
CA THR A 183 17.28 24.58 3.07
C THR A 183 17.69 24.98 1.65
N ILE A 184 16.98 25.97 1.11
CA ILE A 184 17.33 26.66 -0.14
C ILE A 184 17.65 28.11 0.20
N SER A 185 18.93 28.48 0.14
CA SER A 185 19.37 29.85 0.40
C SER A 185 19.68 30.59 -0.90
N ARG A 186 19.44 31.90 -0.88
CA ARG A 186 19.64 32.83 -2.00
C ARG A 186 20.41 34.02 -1.47
N SER A 187 21.46 34.41 -2.17
CA SER A 187 22.24 35.61 -1.89
C SER A 187 22.36 36.39 -3.18
N VAL A 188 21.75 37.57 -3.23
CA VAL A 188 21.86 38.47 -4.39
C VAL A 188 23.33 38.84 -4.55
N LEU A 189 23.87 38.65 -5.75
CA LEU A 189 25.23 39.02 -6.08
C LEU A 189 25.26 40.40 -6.73
N ASP A 190 24.34 40.62 -7.68
CA ASP A 190 24.24 41.86 -8.45
C ASP A 190 22.80 42.01 -9.02
N ALA A 191 22.59 43.02 -9.88
CA ALA A 191 21.29 43.28 -10.52
C ALA A 191 20.80 42.10 -11.37
N THR A 192 21.71 41.29 -11.91
CA THR A 192 21.42 40.22 -12.87
C THR A 192 21.46 38.83 -12.24
N PHE A 193 22.19 38.63 -11.14
CA PHE A 193 22.48 37.30 -10.62
C PHE A 193 22.31 37.16 -9.11
N ALA A 194 21.95 35.95 -8.70
CA ALA A 194 21.99 35.50 -7.31
C ALA A 194 22.72 34.16 -7.20
N ARG A 195 23.43 33.96 -6.09
CA ARG A 195 23.97 32.67 -5.67
C ARG A 195 22.86 31.89 -4.97
N VAL A 196 22.54 30.73 -5.51
CA VAL A 196 21.53 29.82 -4.95
C VAL A 196 22.25 28.58 -4.44
N THR A 197 22.02 28.25 -3.16
CA THR A 197 22.44 26.99 -2.56
C THR A 197 21.20 26.15 -2.29
N VAL A 198 21.12 24.99 -2.90
CA VAL A 198 20.05 24.01 -2.69
C VAL A 198 20.62 22.85 -1.90
N ARG A 199 20.07 22.54 -0.74
CA ARG A 199 20.43 21.35 0.06
C ARG A 199 19.36 20.27 -0.08
N TRP A 200 19.75 19.02 0.08
CA TRP A 200 18.85 17.88 0.13
C TRP A 200 19.41 16.77 1.01
N SER A 201 18.56 15.81 1.34
CA SER A 201 18.96 14.57 2.01
C SER A 201 18.24 13.39 1.36
N GLY A 202 18.71 12.19 1.63
CA GLY A 202 18.06 10.96 1.21
C GLY A 202 18.32 9.84 2.20
N TRP A 203 17.53 8.79 2.07
CA TRP A 203 17.65 7.59 2.88
C TRP A 203 17.08 6.40 2.10
N ASP A 204 17.48 5.21 2.51
CA ASP A 204 16.90 3.98 2.01
C ASP A 204 15.88 3.44 3.01
N VAL A 205 14.87 2.68 2.55
CA VAL A 205 13.89 2.09 3.46
C VAL A 205 14.57 0.98 4.24
N ARG A 206 14.57 1.10 5.57
CA ARG A 206 15.13 0.05 6.43
C ARG A 206 14.26 -1.21 6.30
N LEU A 207 14.89 -2.30 5.88
CA LEU A 207 14.35 -3.65 5.86
C LEU A 207 14.89 -4.47 7.04
N GLN A 208 14.14 -5.49 7.44
CA GLN A 208 14.58 -6.45 8.46
C GLN A 208 15.89 -7.15 8.05
N VAL A 209 16.01 -7.48 6.76
CA VAL A 209 17.21 -8.05 6.14
C VAL A 209 17.44 -7.43 4.78
N LEU A 210 18.70 -7.42 4.34
CA LEU A 210 19.10 -7.03 2.98
C LEU A 210 18.71 -5.58 2.63
N THR A 211 18.72 -4.66 3.60
CA THR A 211 18.67 -3.21 3.30
C THR A 211 19.90 -2.86 2.48
N SER A 212 19.72 -2.22 1.33
CA SER A 212 20.85 -1.93 0.43
C SER A 212 21.59 -0.65 0.78
N GLY A 213 20.91 0.30 1.42
CA GLY A 213 21.42 1.59 1.82
C GLY A 213 21.52 2.56 0.64
N LEU A 214 21.49 3.85 0.96
CA LEU A 214 21.57 4.92 -0.02
C LEU A 214 22.92 4.88 -0.77
N ARG A 215 22.87 5.08 -2.09
CA ARG A 215 24.04 5.15 -2.97
C ARG A 215 24.34 6.57 -3.42
N ASP A 216 23.42 7.19 -4.15
CA ASP A 216 23.63 8.51 -4.77
C ASP A 216 22.30 9.20 -5.11
N PHE A 217 22.39 10.42 -5.65
CA PHE A 217 21.28 11.23 -6.11
C PHE A 217 21.43 11.58 -7.58
N GLN A 218 20.32 11.72 -8.29
CA GLN A 218 20.28 12.40 -9.57
C GLN A 218 19.67 13.78 -9.39
N VAL A 219 20.28 14.80 -10.01
CA VAL A 219 19.81 16.18 -9.94
C VAL A 219 19.52 16.70 -11.34
N GLN A 220 18.38 17.37 -11.50
CA GLN A 220 18.05 18.07 -12.74
C GLN A 220 17.52 19.46 -12.44
N LYS A 221 17.64 20.37 -13.41
CA LYS A 221 17.02 21.69 -13.33
C LYS A 221 16.37 22.07 -14.65
N ARG A 222 15.37 22.94 -14.60
CA ARG A 222 14.87 23.66 -15.77
C ARG A 222 14.61 25.12 -15.43
N ARG A 223 14.48 25.94 -16.47
CA ARG A 223 14.22 27.38 -16.38
C ARG A 223 12.98 27.68 -17.20
N ASP A 224 12.07 28.45 -16.63
CA ASP A 224 10.85 28.98 -17.24
C ASP A 224 10.00 27.92 -17.96
N GLY A 225 9.91 26.72 -17.37
CA GLY A 225 9.14 25.61 -17.93
C GLY A 225 9.79 24.88 -19.11
N GLY A 226 11.01 25.25 -19.50
CA GLY A 226 11.77 24.59 -20.56
C GLY A 226 12.20 23.15 -20.25
N ALA A 227 13.07 22.59 -21.10
CA ALA A 227 13.55 21.22 -20.95
C ALA A 227 14.35 21.00 -19.65
N TRP A 228 14.24 19.79 -19.09
CA TRP A 228 15.07 19.38 -17.96
C TRP A 228 16.52 19.18 -18.40
N LEU A 229 17.42 19.97 -17.83
CA LEU A 229 18.86 19.78 -17.93
C LEU A 229 19.32 18.80 -16.85
N ASN A 230 19.95 17.70 -17.26
CA ASN A 230 20.57 16.75 -16.35
C ASN A 230 21.86 17.34 -15.78
N LEU A 231 21.95 17.44 -14.45
CA LEU A 231 23.14 17.93 -13.75
C LEU A 231 24.06 16.79 -13.29
N GLY A 232 23.69 15.54 -13.58
CA GLY A 232 24.48 14.34 -13.29
C GLY A 232 24.02 13.60 -12.03
N VAL A 233 24.79 12.56 -11.70
CA VAL A 233 24.64 11.77 -10.47
C VAL A 233 25.69 12.23 -9.46
N THR A 234 25.33 12.33 -8.18
CA THR A 234 26.22 12.81 -7.13
C THR A 234 25.92 12.19 -5.77
N THR A 235 26.94 12.03 -4.93
CA THR A 235 26.79 11.72 -3.51
C THR A 235 26.66 12.97 -2.65
N ASN A 236 26.88 14.17 -3.22
CA ASN A 236 26.73 15.42 -2.51
C ASN A 236 25.26 15.65 -2.13
N THR A 237 25.08 16.33 -1.01
CA THR A 237 23.78 16.71 -0.44
C THR A 237 23.46 18.19 -0.62
N LEU A 238 24.25 18.88 -1.45
CA LEU A 238 24.03 20.27 -1.80
C LEU A 238 24.58 20.61 -3.17
N MET A 239 24.05 21.68 -3.74
CA MET A 239 24.55 22.34 -4.93
C MET A 239 24.47 23.84 -4.75
N THR A 240 25.60 24.52 -5.00
CA THR A 240 25.66 25.99 -5.05
C THR A 240 25.97 26.44 -6.47
N ARG A 241 25.15 27.33 -7.03
CA ARG A 241 25.33 27.85 -8.40
C ARG A 241 24.87 29.31 -8.51
N LYS A 242 25.45 30.04 -9.48
CA LYS A 242 25.04 31.40 -9.87
C LYS A 242 23.90 31.33 -10.89
N TRP A 243 22.74 31.88 -10.57
CA TRP A 243 21.54 31.85 -11.41
C TRP A 243 21.11 33.27 -11.78
N SER A 244 20.59 33.45 -13.00
CA SER A 244 20.03 34.74 -13.40
C SER A 244 18.75 35.03 -12.63
N ARG A 245 18.63 36.27 -12.17
CA ARG A 245 17.43 36.80 -11.51
C ARG A 245 16.33 37.04 -12.52
N GLY A 246 15.09 37.12 -12.06
CA GLY A 246 13.92 37.35 -12.93
C GLY A 246 13.38 36.10 -13.64
N HIS A 247 13.91 34.91 -13.33
CA HIS A 247 13.48 33.65 -13.91
C HIS A 247 12.92 32.68 -12.87
N ARG A 248 12.00 31.81 -13.31
CA ARG A 248 11.51 30.70 -12.50
C ARG A 248 12.36 29.47 -12.79
N TYR A 249 13.05 28.99 -11.77
CA TYR A 249 13.76 27.72 -11.84
C TYR A 249 12.99 26.64 -11.12
N GLU A 250 13.07 25.43 -11.67
CA GLU A 250 12.63 24.22 -10.98
C GLU A 250 13.83 23.29 -10.89
N VAL A 251 14.07 22.76 -9.70
CA VAL A 251 15.08 21.72 -9.45
C VAL A 251 14.34 20.47 -9.02
N ARG A 252 14.77 19.33 -9.54
CA ARG A 252 14.29 18.04 -9.06
C ARG A 252 15.44 17.13 -8.67
N ILE A 253 15.22 16.35 -7.63
CA ILE A 253 16.16 15.35 -7.12
C ILE A 253 15.45 14.02 -6.98
N ARG A 254 16.19 12.92 -7.15
CA ARG A 254 15.76 11.60 -6.72
C ARG A 254 16.94 10.82 -6.17
N ALA A 255 16.71 10.02 -5.15
CA ALA A 255 17.71 9.14 -4.57
C ALA A 255 17.78 7.80 -5.33
N ARG A 256 18.91 7.13 -5.24
CA ARG A 256 19.10 5.73 -5.64
C ARG A 256 19.80 4.97 -4.53
N ASP A 257 19.38 3.74 -4.31
CA ASP A 257 20.01 2.82 -3.36
C ASP A 257 21.14 1.99 -4.00
N ARG A 258 21.82 1.13 -3.23
CA ARG A 258 22.89 0.28 -3.77
C ARG A 258 22.39 -0.89 -4.62
N SER A 259 21.12 -1.28 -4.47
CA SER A 259 20.45 -2.26 -5.33
C SER A 259 20.04 -1.68 -6.68
N GLY A 260 20.13 -0.36 -6.86
CA GLY A 260 19.79 0.33 -8.11
C GLY A 260 18.35 0.84 -8.16
N ASN A 261 17.58 0.75 -7.07
CA ASN A 261 16.21 1.23 -7.00
C ASN A 261 16.19 2.76 -6.93
N TRP A 262 15.51 3.37 -7.90
CA TRP A 262 15.31 4.81 -7.93
C TRP A 262 14.09 5.23 -7.13
N GLY A 263 14.25 6.32 -6.39
CA GLY A 263 13.16 7.06 -5.78
C GLY A 263 12.32 7.86 -6.77
N ALA A 264 11.19 8.33 -6.27
CA ALA A 264 10.40 9.36 -6.93
C ALA A 264 11.20 10.67 -7.03
N TRP A 265 10.83 11.50 -8.02
CA TRP A 265 11.35 12.85 -8.13
C TRP A 265 10.71 13.76 -7.08
N GLU A 266 11.52 14.37 -6.25
CA GLU A 266 11.16 15.54 -5.45
C GLU A 266 11.42 16.80 -6.25
N MET A 267 10.54 17.80 -6.15
CA MET A 267 10.67 19.05 -6.90
C MET A 267 10.64 20.28 -5.99
N ALA A 268 11.44 21.29 -6.34
CA ALA A 268 11.45 22.59 -5.69
C ALA A 268 11.43 23.72 -6.73
N THR A 269 10.58 24.71 -6.52
CA THR A 269 10.53 25.93 -7.32
C THR A 269 11.35 27.03 -6.65
N ILE A 270 12.16 27.73 -7.43
CA ILE A 270 13.12 28.72 -6.95
C ILE A 270 13.05 29.96 -7.85
N ARG A 271 12.92 31.12 -7.22
CA ARG A 271 13.02 32.44 -7.87
C ARG A 271 14.22 33.16 -7.25
N PRO A 272 15.35 33.26 -7.97
CA PRO A 272 16.57 33.93 -7.50
C PRO A 272 16.48 35.46 -7.52
#